data_AF-A0A2G9HFY1-F1
#
_entry.id   AF-A0A2G9HFY1-F1
#
_cell.length_a   1.000
_cell.length_b   1.000
_cell.length_c   1.000
_cell.angle_alpha   90.00
_cell.angle_beta   90.00
_cell.angle_gamma   90.00
#
_symmetry.space_group_name_H-M   'P 1'
#
loop_
_entity.id
_entity.type
_entity.pdbx_description
1 polymer ?
#
loop_
_entity_poly.entity_id
_entity_poly.type
_entity_poly.pdbx_seq_one_letter_code
_entity_poly.pdbx_strand_id
1 'polypeptide(L)'
;MPKMAGVADCTVGRRMYGPGCYGSEPIFVTREPYNAAAEEDDGYLLSYVYNENIQESRFLVMDAKSPTLEIVAAVKLPRRVPHGFHSIFVKESDLQKL
;
A
#
# COMPACT_ATOMS: atom_id res chain seq x y z
N MET A 1 -27.71 23.93 -14.27
CA MET A 1 -26.46 24.24 -13.54
C MET A 1 -25.29 23.78 -14.41
N PRO A 2 -24.30 24.64 -14.69
CA PRO A 2 -23.19 24.26 -15.55
C PRO A 2 -22.27 23.26 -14.84
N LYS A 3 -21.88 22.18 -15.52
CA LYS A 3 -20.80 21.28 -15.09
C LYS A 3 -19.49 22.06 -15.23
N MET A 4 -18.76 22.24 -14.13
CA MET A 4 -17.39 22.74 -14.20
C MET A 4 -16.52 21.70 -14.91
N ALA A 5 -15.84 22.14 -15.96
CA ALA A 5 -14.85 21.34 -16.69
C ALA A 5 -13.62 21.08 -15.81
N GLY A 6 -13.03 19.91 -16.00
CA GLY A 6 -12.18 19.21 -15.05
C GLY A 6 -10.86 19.90 -14.69
N VAL A 7 -10.60 19.97 -13.39
CA VAL A 7 -9.25 19.79 -12.87
C VAL A 7 -8.92 18.31 -13.12
N ALA A 8 -7.88 18.04 -13.91
CA ALA A 8 -7.36 16.69 -14.01
C ALA A 8 -6.87 16.26 -12.62
N ASP A 9 -7.40 15.17 -12.11
CA ASP A 9 -6.95 14.57 -10.86
C ASP A 9 -5.46 14.18 -11.02
N CYS A 10 -4.59 14.64 -10.12
CA CYS A 10 -3.15 14.30 -10.13
C CYS A 10 -2.88 12.86 -9.67
N THR A 11 -3.88 11.99 -9.69
CA THR A 11 -3.76 10.57 -9.37
C THR A 11 -2.86 9.86 -10.39
N VAL A 12 -1.68 9.44 -9.94
CA VAL A 12 -0.72 8.64 -10.72
C VAL A 12 -0.96 7.13 -10.61
N GLY A 13 -1.69 6.68 -9.56
CA GLY A 13 -2.06 5.29 -9.38
C GLY A 13 -3.20 5.11 -8.39
N ARG A 14 -4.00 4.05 -8.57
CA ARG A 14 -5.14 3.76 -7.68
C ARG A 14 -5.47 2.26 -7.67
N ARG A 15 -5.82 1.76 -6.49
CA ARG A 15 -6.43 0.43 -6.31
C ARG A 15 -7.71 0.49 -5.51
N MET A 16 -8.76 -0.10 -6.08
CA MET A 16 -10.00 -0.39 -5.37
C MET A 16 -9.91 -1.82 -4.83
N TYR A 17 -10.08 -2.01 -3.52
CA TYR A 17 -10.04 -3.36 -2.91
C TYR A 17 -11.31 -4.19 -3.17
N GLY A 18 -12.37 -3.54 -3.66
CA GLY A 18 -13.68 -4.14 -3.88
C GLY A 18 -14.65 -3.91 -2.71
N PRO A 19 -15.96 -4.17 -2.92
CA PRO A 19 -16.98 -3.97 -1.89
C PRO A 19 -16.73 -4.79 -0.62
N GLY A 20 -16.87 -4.16 0.55
CA GLY A 20 -16.64 -4.82 1.84
C GLY A 20 -15.17 -5.10 2.16
N CYS A 21 -14.24 -4.56 1.38
CA CYS A 21 -12.80 -4.67 1.62
C CYS A 21 -12.22 -3.30 1.99
N TYR A 22 -11.55 -3.22 3.14
CA TYR A 22 -11.05 -1.97 3.70
C TYR A 22 -9.56 -2.08 4.04
N GLY A 23 -8.79 -1.09 3.61
CA GLY A 23 -7.36 -1.01 3.88
C GLY A 23 -7.01 -0.27 5.17
N SER A 24 -5.77 -0.43 5.63
CA SER A 24 -5.09 0.47 6.57
C SER A 24 -4.29 1.54 5.82
N GLU A 25 -3.61 2.42 6.56
CA GLU A 25 -2.60 3.32 6.00
C GLU A 25 -1.60 2.50 5.13
N PRO A 26 -1.35 2.90 3.88
CA PRO A 26 -0.30 2.32 3.06
C PRO A 26 1.07 2.91 3.44
N ILE A 27 2.10 2.06 3.47
CA ILE A 27 3.48 2.50 3.69
C ILE A 27 4.35 2.20 2.48
N PHE A 28 5.14 3.18 2.05
CA PHE A 28 6.13 3.00 0.99
C PHE A 28 7.43 2.38 1.52
N VAL A 29 7.97 1.43 0.78
CA VAL A 29 9.28 0.83 1.00
C VAL A 29 10.04 0.82 -0.32
N THR A 30 11.15 1.56 -0.36
CA THR A 30 12.04 1.59 -1.53
C THR A 30 12.60 0.20 -1.85
N ARG A 31 12.74 -0.11 -3.13
CA ARG A 31 13.36 -1.34 -3.62
C ARG A 31 14.82 -1.44 -3.19
N GLU A 32 15.57 -0.36 -3.35
CA GLU A 32 17.00 -0.28 -3.06
C GLU A 32 17.29 0.91 -2.12
N PRO A 33 17.42 0.66 -0.81
CA PRO A 33 17.74 1.73 0.12
C PRO A 33 19.11 2.36 -0.22
N TYR A 34 19.17 3.69 -0.17
CA TYR A 34 20.36 4.51 -0.45
C TYR A 34 20.80 4.59 -1.92
N ASN A 35 20.00 4.08 -2.86
CA ASN A 35 20.22 4.34 -4.28
C ASN A 35 19.65 5.72 -4.66
N ALA A 36 20.52 6.74 -4.70
CA ALA A 36 20.12 8.11 -5.06
C ALA A 36 19.74 8.29 -6.54
N ALA A 37 19.99 7.28 -7.39
CA ALA A 37 19.61 7.29 -8.79
C ALA A 37 18.24 6.64 -9.04
N ALA A 38 17.65 5.99 -8.03
CA ALA A 38 16.32 5.41 -8.13
C ALA A 38 15.26 6.51 -8.21
N GLU A 39 14.22 6.26 -9.01
CA GLU A 39 13.04 7.12 -9.06
C GLU A 39 12.31 7.08 -7.70
N GLU A 40 11.63 8.18 -7.34
CA GLU A 40 10.98 8.34 -6.04
C GLU A 40 10.02 7.19 -5.70
N ASP A 41 9.33 6.67 -6.71
CA ASP A 41 8.33 5.61 -6.62
C ASP A 41 8.88 4.20 -6.89
N ASP A 42 10.20 4.03 -7.04
CA ASP A 42 10.80 2.70 -7.21
C ASP A 42 10.82 1.92 -5.90
N GLY A 43 9.74 1.17 -5.69
CA GLY A 43 9.54 0.39 -4.50
C GLY A 43 8.14 -0.20 -4.44
N TYR A 44 7.67 -0.36 -3.22
CA TYR A 44 6.44 -1.07 -2.91
C TYR A 44 5.57 -0.26 -1.97
N LEU A 45 4.26 -0.34 -2.18
CA LEU A 45 3.26 0.04 -1.17
C LEU A 45 2.81 -1.21 -0.42
N LEU A 46 2.87 -1.14 0.91
CA LEU A 46 2.43 -2.21 1.80
C LEU A 46 1.15 -1.77 2.50
N SER A 47 0.15 -2.65 2.62
CA SER A 47 -1.09 -2.32 3.34
C SER A 47 -1.75 -3.58 3.89
N TYR A 48 -2.38 -3.45 5.06
CA TYR A 48 -3.30 -4.47 5.57
C TYR A 48 -4.68 -4.24 4.98
N VAL A 49 -5.30 -5.30 4.43
CA VAL A 49 -6.68 -5.25 3.93
C VAL A 49 -7.52 -6.26 4.69
N TYR A 50 -8.65 -5.82 5.22
CA TYR A 50 -9.67 -6.66 5.81
C TYR A 50 -10.84 -6.82 4.86
N ASN A 51 -11.19 -8.06 4.53
CA ASN A 51 -12.36 -8.40 3.73
C ASN A 51 -13.47 -8.90 4.66
N GLU A 52 -14.50 -8.08 4.84
CA GLU A 52 -15.63 -8.37 5.73
C GLU A 52 -16.49 -9.53 5.22
N ASN A 53 -16.53 -9.75 3.90
CA ASN A 53 -17.37 -10.79 3.29
C ASN A 53 -16.91 -12.21 3.68
N ILE A 54 -15.61 -12.39 3.90
CA ILE A 54 -15.01 -13.68 4.31
C ILE A 54 -14.33 -13.61 5.68
N GLN A 55 -14.38 -12.45 6.33
CA GLN A 55 -13.75 -12.17 7.62
C GLN A 55 -12.23 -12.46 7.66
N GLU A 56 -11.52 -12.20 6.58
CA GLU A 56 -10.07 -12.44 6.46
C GLU A 56 -9.26 -11.15 6.35
N SER A 57 -8.09 -11.12 6.99
CA SER A 57 -7.09 -10.07 6.78
C SER A 57 -5.96 -10.58 5.89
N ARG A 58 -5.48 -9.73 4.98
CA ARG A 58 -4.30 -9.96 4.15
C ARG A 58 -3.33 -8.80 4.29
N PHE A 59 -2.05 -9.11 4.26
CA PHE A 59 -0.99 -8.13 4.05
C PHE A 59 -0.63 -8.10 2.57
N LEU A 60 -0.84 -6.97 1.92
CA LEU A 60 -0.58 -6.79 0.49
C LEU A 60 0.76 -6.08 0.29
N VAL A 61 1.50 -6.54 -0.71
CA VAL A 61 2.67 -5.89 -1.28
C VAL A 61 2.31 -5.52 -2.70
N MET A 62 2.38 -4.23 -3.02
CA MET A 62 1.98 -3.68 -4.31
C MET A 62 3.14 -2.95 -4.97
N ASP A 63 3.30 -3.10 -6.28
CA ASP A 63 4.25 -2.29 -7.04
C ASP A 63 3.79 -0.82 -7.05
N ALA A 64 4.63 0.07 -6.51
CA ALA A 64 4.31 1.48 -6.37
C ALA A 64 4.31 2.24 -7.71
N LYS A 65 5.06 1.77 -8.72
CA LYS A 65 5.12 2.39 -10.06
C LYS A 65 3.94 1.99 -10.93
N SER A 66 3.22 0.94 -10.55
CA SER A 66 2.07 0.47 -11.30
C SER A 66 0.89 1.44 -11.13
N PRO A 67 0.28 1.95 -12.22
CA PRO A 67 -0.89 2.83 -12.12
C PRO A 67 -2.12 2.13 -11.50
N THR A 68 -2.08 0.79 -11.39
CA THR A 68 -3.13 -0.02 -10.75
C THR A 68 -2.70 -0.61 -9.41
N LEU A 69 -1.51 -0.23 -8.91
CA LEU A 69 -0.86 -0.79 -7.73
C LEU A 69 -0.92 -2.33 -7.76
N GLU A 70 -0.31 -2.93 -8.78
CA GLU A 70 -0.34 -4.38 -8.99
C GLU A 70 0.11 -5.13 -7.73
N ILE A 71 -0.68 -6.11 -7.29
CA ILE A 71 -0.34 -6.93 -6.11
C ILE A 71 0.72 -7.94 -6.54
N VAL A 72 1.96 -7.71 -6.10
CA VAL A 72 3.09 -8.62 -6.33
C VAL A 72 3.16 -9.73 -5.28
N ALA A 73 2.59 -9.50 -4.09
CA ALA A 73 2.40 -10.53 -3.07
C ALA A 73 1.18 -10.24 -2.18
N ALA A 74 0.51 -11.30 -1.72
CA ALA A 74 -0.57 -11.23 -0.76
C ALA A 74 -0.43 -12.33 0.30
N VAL A 75 -0.17 -11.94 1.54
CA VAL A 75 0.00 -12.86 2.67
C VAL A 75 -1.30 -12.94 3.46
N LYS A 76 -1.92 -14.12 3.53
CA LYS A 76 -3.07 -14.36 4.41
C LYS A 76 -2.60 -14.35 5.87
N LEU A 77 -3.28 -13.57 6.71
CA LEU A 77 -2.96 -13.49 8.13
C LEU A 77 -3.82 -14.49 8.92
N PRO A 78 -3.27 -15.09 10.00
CA PRO A 78 -3.98 -16.08 10.80
C PRO A 78 -5.09 -15.48 11.66
N ARG A 79 -5.13 -14.14 11.80
CA ARG A 79 -6.11 -13.39 12.61
C ARG A 79 -6.43 -12.05 11.97
N ARG A 80 -7.55 -11.47 12.38
CA ARG A 80 -7.97 -10.12 11.98
C ARG A 80 -6.97 -9.07 12.47
N VAL A 81 -6.56 -8.19 11.57
CA VAL A 81 -5.86 -6.94 11.90
C VAL A 81 -6.90 -5.81 11.99
N PRO A 82 -7.08 -5.15 13.14
CA PRO A 82 -7.97 -4.00 13.27
C PRO A 82 -7.48 -2.79 12.47
N HIS A 83 -8.37 -1.84 12.19
CA HIS A 83 -7.99 -0.59 11.55
C HIS A 83 -7.05 0.21 12.47
N GLY A 84 -5.82 0.43 11.99
CA GLY A 84 -4.81 1.24 12.65
C GLY A 84 -4.75 2.65 12.07
N PHE A 85 -3.88 3.47 12.65
CA PHE A 85 -3.55 4.81 12.17
C PHE A 85 -2.24 4.76 11.39
N HIS A 86 -1.12 5.05 12.06
CA HIS A 86 0.18 5.15 11.43
C HIS A 86 0.99 3.85 11.50
N SER A 87 1.81 3.64 10.49
CA SER A 87 2.71 2.49 10.34
C SER A 87 4.15 2.94 10.10
N ILE A 88 5.11 2.08 10.46
CA ILE A 88 6.53 2.26 10.14
C ILE A 88 7.11 0.94 9.61
N PHE A 89 8.02 1.04 8.67
CA PHE A 89 8.84 -0.07 8.19
C PHE A 89 10.25 0.13 8.71
N VAL A 90 10.77 -0.86 9.42
CA VAL A 90 12.12 -0.83 9.97
C VAL A 90 12.95 -1.87 9.21
N LYS A 91 14.08 -1.43 8.66
CA LYS A 91 15.00 -2.34 7.96
C LYS A 91 15.67 -3.25 8.97
N GLU A 92 16.05 -4.44 8.52
CA GLU A 92 16.85 -5.37 9.34
C GLU A 92 18.10 -4.70 9.92
N SER A 93 18.84 -3.94 9.10
CA SER A 93 20.04 -3.22 9.52
C SER A 93 19.80 -2.19 10.64
N ASP A 94 18.58 -1.66 10.76
CA ASP A 94 18.22 -0.70 11.80
C ASP A 94 17.73 -1.43 13.07
N LEU A 95 17.05 -2.58 12.91
CA LEU A 95 16.70 -3.46 14.03
C LEU A 95 17.93 -4.06 14.72
N GLN A 96 18.98 -4.40 13.97
CA GLN A 96 20.21 -5.00 14.50
C GLN A 96 21.10 -4.03 15.30
N LYS A 97 20.76 -2.73 15.32
CA LYS A 97 21.49 -1.70 16.09
C LYS A 97 20.90 -1.48 17.50
N LEU A 98 19.82 -2.19 17.84
CA LEU A 98 19.24 -2.25 19.18
C LEU A 98 20.11 -3.15 20.08
#